data_AF-A0A250IXY6-F1
#
_entry.id   AF-A0A250IXY6-F1
#
_cell.length_a   1.000
_cell.length_b   1.000
_cell.length_c   1.000
_cell.angle_alpha   90.00
_cell.angle_beta   90.00
_cell.angle_gamma   90.00
#
_symmetry.space_group_name_H-M   'P 1'
#
loop_
_entity.id
_entity.type
_entity.pdbx_description
1 polymer ?
#
loop_
_entity_poly.entity_id
_entity_poly.type
_entity_poly.pdbx_seq_one_letter_code
_entity_poly.pdbx_strand_id
1 'polypeptide(L)' 'MQPFADDSLQLCPYCGEQVEVAADALGVASETYVEDCPVCCRPWVVRVTREDGEVFVSLGREDD' A
#
# COMPACT_ATOMS: atom_id res chain seq x y z
N MET A 1 16.12 -18.42 -1.48
CA MET A 1 15.05 -17.65 -0.81
C MET A 1 15.04 -16.31 -1.48
N GLN A 2 13.98 -16.01 -2.21
CA GLN A 2 13.82 -14.73 -2.88
C GLN A 2 13.88 -13.62 -1.81
N PRO A 3 14.61 -12.51 -2.03
CA PRO A 3 14.46 -11.33 -1.19
C PRO A 3 13.02 -10.86 -1.40
N PHE A 4 12.16 -11.13 -0.42
CA PHE A 4 10.80 -10.62 -0.42
C PHE A 4 10.92 -9.10 -0.51
N ALA A 5 10.25 -8.54 -1.50
CA ALA A 5 10.21 -7.11 -1.74
C ALA A 5 9.90 -6.39 -0.42
N ASP A 6 10.72 -5.38 -0.15
CA ASP A 6 10.57 -4.32 0.86
C ASP A 6 9.20 -4.33 1.55
N ASP A 7 9.15 -4.79 2.81
CA ASP A 7 7.97 -4.67 3.65
C ASP A 7 7.64 -3.18 3.80
N SER A 8 6.74 -2.70 2.94
CA SER A 8 6.36 -1.30 2.90
C SER A 8 5.43 -1.04 4.08
N LEU A 9 6.02 -0.77 5.24
CA LEU A 9 5.31 -0.38 6.45
C LEU A 9 4.63 0.98 6.24
N GLN A 10 3.31 0.96 6.17
CA GLN A 10 2.49 2.15 6.01
C GLN A 10 1.67 2.40 7.28
N LEU A 11 1.35 3.66 7.57
CA LEU A 11 0.43 3.97 8.66
C LEU A 11 -1.00 4.06 8.15
N CYS A 12 -1.90 3.34 8.81
CA CYS A 12 -3.33 3.44 8.55
C CYS A 12 -3.80 4.89 8.70
N PRO A 13 -4.42 5.51 7.68
CA PRO A 13 -4.90 6.88 7.77
C PRO A 13 -6.10 7.02 8.72
N TYR A 14 -6.71 5.92 9.19
CA TYR A 14 -7.84 5.94 10.11
C TYR A 14 -7.45 5.72 11.57
N CYS A 15 -6.82 4.58 11.90
CA CYS A 15 -6.44 4.24 13.27
C CYS A 15 -5.00 4.64 13.63
N GLY A 16 -4.16 4.97 12.65
CA GLY A 16 -2.74 5.30 12.85
C GLY A 16 -1.86 4.08 13.12
N GLU A 17 -2.37 2.86 12.98
CA GLU A 17 -1.60 1.64 13.20
C GLU A 17 -0.67 1.35 12.01
N GLN A 18 0.53 0.82 12.30
CA GLN A 18 1.49 0.41 11.27
C GLN A 18 1.07 -0.92 10.67
N VAL A 19 0.98 -0.96 9.35
CA VAL A 19 0.52 -2.12 8.58
C VAL A 19 1.49 -2.41 7.46
N GLU A 20 1.73 -3.68 7.19
CA GLU A 20 2.55 -4.12 6.07
C GLU A 20 1.69 -4.13 4.81
N VAL A 21 2.07 -3.34 3.81
CA VAL A 21 1.39 -3.32 2.50
C VAL A 21 2.26 -4.06 1.51
N ALA A 22 1.79 -5.21 1.05
CA ALA A 22 2.47 -5.96 -0.01
C ALA A 22 2.17 -5.32 -1.37
N ALA A 23 3.19 -4.73 -1.99
CA ALA A 23 3.11 -4.22 -3.36
C ALA A 23 4.00 -5.07 -4.27
N ASP A 24 3.40 -5.71 -5.27
CA ASP A 24 4.16 -6.42 -6.29
C ASP A 24 4.99 -5.43 -7.12
N ALA A 25 6.28 -5.73 -7.25
CA ALA A 25 7.19 -5.00 -8.16
C ALA A 25 6.87 -5.25 -9.64
N LEU A 26 6.06 -6.27 -9.94
CA LEU A 26 5.59 -6.61 -11.28
C LEU A 26 4.13 -6.18 -11.41
N GLY A 27 3.86 -5.16 -12.24
CA GLY A 27 2.51 -4.65 -12.41
C GLY A 27 2.44 -3.44 -13.36
N VAL A 28 1.28 -2.78 -13.39
CA VAL A 28 1.08 -1.53 -14.16
C VAL A 28 1.86 -0.37 -13.54
N ALA A 29 2.24 0.63 -14.34
CA ALA A 29 3.05 1.76 -13.86
C ALA A 29 2.40 2.52 -12.68
N SER A 30 1.08 2.62 -12.66
CA SER A 30 0.33 3.22 -11.57
C SER A 30 -0.92 2.40 -11.31
N GLU A 31 -1.04 1.89 -10.10
CA GLU A 31 -2.16 1.07 -9.67
C GLU A 31 -2.83 1.74 -8.47
N THR A 32 -4.15 1.63 -8.42
CA THR A 32 -4.92 2.15 -7.29
C THR A 32 -6.04 1.17 -7.01
N TYR A 33 -6.12 0.71 -5.78
CA TYR A 33 -7.14 -0.23 -5.32
C TYR A 33 -7.57 0.12 -3.91
N VAL A 34 -8.72 -0.41 -3.50
CA VAL A 34 -9.25 -0.25 -2.15
C VAL A 34 -9.02 -1.54 -1.39
N GLU A 35 -8.50 -1.42 -0.19
CA GLU A 35 -8.27 -2.54 0.72
C GLU A 35 -8.75 -2.15 2.13
N ASP A 36 -9.14 -3.13 2.93
CA ASP A 36 -9.60 -2.90 4.29
C ASP A 36 -8.44 -2.97 5.27
N CYS A 37 -8.42 -2.06 6.25
CA CYS A 37 -7.46 -2.14 7.32
C CYS A 37 -7.63 -3.45 8.13
N PRO A 38 -6.58 -4.28 8.30
CA PRO A 38 -6.67 -5.52 9.08
C PRO A 38 -6.89 -5.26 10.58
N VAL A 39 -6.73 -4.01 11.02
CA VAL A 39 -6.88 -3.58 12.42
C VAL A 39 -8.27 -2.99 12.66
N CYS A 40 -8.64 -1.96 11.90
CA CYS A 40 -9.86 -1.19 12.15
C CYS A 40 -10.99 -1.47 11.15
N CYS A 41 -10.80 -2.38 10.20
CA CYS A 41 -11.77 -2.73 9.14
C CYS A 41 -12.32 -1.52 8.38
N ARG A 42 -11.51 -0.46 8.20
CA ARG A 42 -11.89 0.73 7.44
C ARG A 42 -11.30 0.62 6.04
N PRO A 43 -12.07 0.89 4.98
CA PRO A 43 -11.56 0.87 3.62
C PRO A 43 -10.61 2.05 3.40
N TRP A 44 -9.39 1.76 2.97
CA TRP A 44 -8.39 2.74 2.54
C TRP A 44 -8.09 2.57 1.05
N VAL A 45 -7.58 3.63 0.44
CA VAL A 45 -7.11 3.61 -0.94
C VAL A 45 -5.61 3.37 -0.92
N VAL A 46 -5.17 2.27 -1.52
CA VAL A 46 -3.76 1.98 -1.75
C VAL A 46 -3.38 2.49 -3.13
N ARG A 47 -2.37 3.36 -3.20
CA ARG A 47 -1.79 3.84 -4.45
C ARG A 47 -0.37 3.29 -4.57
N VAL A 48 -0.13 2.53 -5.64
CA VAL A 48 1.17 1.96 -5.97
C VAL A 48 1.66 2.59 -7.26
N THR A 49 2.78 3.30 -7.20
CA THR A 49 3.46 3.89 -8.36
C THR A 49 4.78 3.17 -8.57
N ARG A 50 5.04 2.72 -9.80
CA ARG A 50 6.24 1.99 -10.19
C ARG A 50 6.97 2.85 -11.22
N GLU A 51 8.10 3.44 -10.85
CA GLU A 51 8.89 4.33 -11.71
C GLU A 51 10.38 3.98 -11.60
N ASP A 52 11.07 3.85 -12.75
CA ASP A 52 12.52 3.57 -12.84
C ASP A 52 13.02 2.35 -12.03
N GLY A 53 12.14 1.38 -11.73
CA GLY A 53 12.45 0.21 -10.91
C GLY A 53 12.30 0.43 -9.41
N GLU A 54 11.87 1.62 -8.99
CA GLU A 54 11.42 1.92 -7.63
C GLU A 54 9.91 1.75 -7.52
N VAL A 55 9.45 1.30 -6.35
CA VAL A 55 8.04 1.12 -6.02
C VAL A 55 7.70 2.06 -4.88
N PHE A 56 6.72 2.92 -5.11
CA PHE A 56 6.19 3.87 -4.14
C PHE A 56 4.78 3.45 -3.73
N VAL A 57 4.58 3.21 -2.44
CA VAL A 57 3.28 2.85 -1.87
C VAL A 57 2.82 3.99 -0.98
N SER A 58 1.57 4.43 -1.16
CA SER A 58 0.94 5.46 -0.34
C SER A 58 -0.48 5.05 0.02
N LEU A 59 -0.87 5.23 1.29
CA LEU A 59 -2.24 5.02 1.76
C LEU A 59 -3.00 6.34 1.86
N GLY A 60 -4.19 6.39 1.26
CA GLY A 60 -5.15 7.48 1.33
C GLY A 60 -6.47 7.04 1.94
N ARG A 61 -7.27 8.01 2.40
CA ARG A 61 -8.68 7.76 2.73
C ARG A 61 -9.49 7.79 1.43
N GLU A 62 -10.53 6.97 1.32
CA GLU A 62 -11.48 7.03 0.19
C GLU A 62 -12.36 8.29 0.26
N ASP A 63 -12.50 8.84 1.47
CA ASP A 63 -13.44 9.91 1.82
C ASP A 63 -12.90 11.35 1.57
N ASP A 64 -11.81 11.51 0.79
CA ASP A 64 -11.23 12.83 0.42
C ASP A 64 -11.41 13.15 -1.07
#